data_AF-S8DC12-F1
#
_entry.id   AF-S8DC12-F1
#
_cell.length_a   1.000
_cell.length_b   1.000
_cell.length_c   1.000
_cell.angle_alpha   90.00
_cell.angle_beta   90.00
_cell.angle_gamma   90.00
#
_symmetry.space_group_name_H-M   'P 1'
#
loop_
_entity.id
_entity.type
_entity.pdbx_description
1 polymer ?
#
loop_
_entity_poly.entity_id
_entity_poly.type
_entity_poly.pdbx_seq_one_letter_code
_entity_poly.pdbx_strand_id
1 'polypeptide(L)'
;SLRCSVSPTLIKPRLDPPRPSGGGGQCAGSSCIDPFCTGPTCAVSCFNPRRRRLHSKSKSRSGGGGGDPSSSSSSSSSLRALPQLVVEPTEARSNSFVGTHEYLAPEIVRGEGHGSAVDWWTLGVFLYELLYGRTPFKGMTGNEETLTNVVMQSLRFPESPIVSLQARDLMRSLLVKEPEGRLGTVTGAAEIKRHPFFHGLNWALIRSAKPPRVP
;
A
#
# COMPACT_ATOMS: atom_id res chain seq x y z
N SER A 1 26.11 9.09 14.95
CA SER A 1 25.44 7.78 15.10
C SER A 1 23.95 8.01 15.05
N LEU A 2 23.31 7.78 13.90
CA LEU A 2 21.87 7.95 13.73
C LEU A 2 21.18 6.75 14.41
N ARG A 3 20.59 6.97 15.59
CA ARG A 3 19.74 5.97 16.24
C ARG A 3 18.40 5.96 15.51
N CYS A 4 18.21 5.02 14.57
CA CYS A 4 16.87 4.72 14.06
C CYS A 4 16.10 3.99 15.16
N SER A 5 15.11 4.66 15.76
CA SER A 5 14.13 3.96 16.60
C SER A 5 13.15 3.23 15.69
N VAL A 6 13.24 1.90 15.69
CA VAL A 6 12.27 1.07 14.98
C VAL A 6 11.04 0.92 15.88
N SER A 7 9.92 1.54 15.49
CA SER A 7 8.63 1.36 16.17
C SER A 7 7.74 0.52 15.27
N PRO A 8 7.73 -0.83 15.42
CA PRO A 8 6.95 -1.70 14.56
C PRO A 8 5.47 -1.37 14.69
N THR A 9 4.82 -1.06 13.57
CA THR A 9 3.41 -0.67 13.56
C THR A 9 2.56 -1.82 13.03
N LEU A 10 1.49 -2.13 13.77
CA LEU A 10 0.54 -3.18 13.42
C LEU A 10 -0.56 -2.59 12.52
N ILE A 11 -0.58 -2.97 11.24
CA ILE A 11 -1.61 -2.50 10.31
C ILE A 11 -2.79 -3.49 10.32
N LYS A 12 -4.00 -2.97 10.57
CA LYS A 12 -5.26 -3.73 10.40
C LYS A 12 -5.70 -3.65 8.93
N PRO A 13 -6.08 -4.76 8.28
CA PRO A 13 -6.58 -4.73 6.92
C PRO A 13 -7.90 -3.94 6.84
N ARG A 14 -7.98 -2.98 5.92
CA ARG A 14 -9.23 -2.25 5.62
C ARG A 14 -10.13 -3.14 4.77
N LEU A 15 -11.22 -3.63 5.36
CA LEU A 15 -12.38 -4.12 4.64
C LEU A 15 -13.33 -2.93 4.52
N ASP A 16 -13.31 -2.24 3.38
CA ASP A 16 -14.47 -1.59 2.73
C ASP A 16 -14.01 -0.53 1.71
N PRO A 17 -14.53 -0.55 0.46
CA PRO A 17 -14.36 0.55 -0.49
C PRO A 17 -15.25 1.75 -0.10
N PRO A 18 -14.83 3.00 -0.33
CA PRO A 18 -15.65 4.17 -0.03
C PRO A 18 -16.88 4.19 -0.95
N ARG A 19 -18.08 4.21 -0.35
CA ARG A 19 -19.33 4.47 -1.09
C ARG A 19 -19.34 5.91 -1.61
N PRO A 20 -19.80 6.17 -2.84
CA PRO A 20 -20.02 7.53 -3.30
C PRO A 20 -21.25 8.12 -2.61
N SER A 21 -21.06 9.20 -1.85
CA SER A 21 -22.14 10.00 -1.28
C SER A 21 -22.82 10.81 -2.38
N GLY A 22 -23.91 10.27 -2.92
CA GLY A 22 -24.88 11.06 -3.68
C GLY A 22 -25.81 11.78 -2.72
N GLY A 23 -25.82 13.11 -2.77
CA GLY A 23 -26.76 13.96 -2.04
C GLY A 23 -26.76 15.35 -2.67
N GLY A 24 -27.80 15.62 -3.46
CA GLY A 24 -27.97 16.83 -4.25
C GLY A 24 -27.97 18.12 -3.41
N GLY A 25 -27.49 19.18 -4.03
CA GLY A 25 -27.39 20.50 -3.41
C GLY A 25 -28.73 21.23 -3.28
N GLN A 26 -28.69 22.30 -2.50
CA GLN A 26 -29.12 23.62 -2.95
C GLN A 26 -28.48 24.73 -2.10
N CYS A 27 -28.26 25.82 -2.80
CA CYS A 27 -27.40 26.97 -2.49
C CYS A 27 -28.11 28.06 -1.68
N ALA A 28 -27.36 29.17 -1.50
CA ALA A 28 -27.73 30.50 -1.02
C ALA A 28 -27.58 30.67 0.50
N GLY A 29 -26.87 31.66 1.03
CA GLY A 29 -26.21 32.81 0.45
C GLY A 29 -25.42 33.53 1.54
N SER A 30 -24.66 34.51 1.09
CA SER A 30 -23.74 35.43 1.76
C SER A 30 -24.16 36.01 3.12
N SER A 31 -23.15 36.14 3.98
CA SER A 31 -22.94 37.15 5.04
C SER A 31 -24.05 37.40 6.08
N CYS A 32 -23.73 37.12 7.34
CA CYS A 32 -23.76 38.14 8.39
C CYS A 32 -22.93 37.68 9.59
N ILE A 33 -21.90 38.46 9.89
CA ILE A 33 -21.26 38.52 11.20
C ILE A 33 -22.13 39.52 11.96
N ASP A 34 -22.88 39.09 12.98
CA ASP A 34 -23.50 40.04 13.90
C ASP A 34 -23.62 39.46 15.32
N PRO A 35 -23.06 40.11 16.35
CA PRO A 35 -22.95 39.57 17.69
C PRO A 35 -24.08 40.05 18.60
N PHE A 36 -25.36 39.93 18.26
CA PHE A 36 -26.45 40.16 19.22
C PHE A 36 -27.70 39.32 18.90
N CYS A 37 -27.83 38.16 19.56
CA CYS A 37 -29.12 37.48 19.73
C CYS A 37 -29.26 37.01 21.19
N THR A 38 -29.86 37.89 21.99
CA THR A 38 -30.35 37.66 23.35
C THR A 38 -31.74 37.00 23.31
N GLY A 39 -31.90 35.79 23.86
CA GLY A 39 -33.24 35.24 24.16
C GLY A 39 -33.29 33.71 24.34
N PRO A 40 -34.15 33.16 25.23
CA PRO A 40 -33.88 31.91 25.94
C PRO A 40 -34.61 30.70 25.34
N THR A 41 -33.96 29.54 25.36
CA THR A 41 -34.47 28.19 25.75
C THR A 41 -33.54 27.11 25.19
N CYS A 42 -32.35 26.99 25.78
CA CYS A 42 -31.56 25.78 25.66
C CYS A 42 -32.17 24.73 26.61
N ALA A 43 -32.90 23.76 26.06
CA ALA A 43 -33.35 22.59 26.80
C ALA A 43 -33.15 21.33 25.95
N VAL A 44 -32.03 20.64 26.15
CA VAL A 44 -32.00 19.20 25.95
C VAL A 44 -31.08 18.52 26.96
N SER A 45 -31.66 17.57 27.67
CA SER A 45 -31.21 16.99 28.93
C SER A 45 -29.97 16.10 28.85
N CYS A 46 -29.08 16.29 29.82
CA CYS A 46 -28.08 15.33 30.28
C CYS A 46 -28.73 14.23 31.14
N PHE A 47 -28.19 13.00 31.06
CA PHE A 47 -28.11 11.92 32.08
C PHE A 47 -29.34 11.68 32.98
N ASN A 48 -29.90 10.47 33.12
CA ASN A 48 -29.26 9.30 33.75
C ASN A 48 -30.27 8.10 33.81
N PRO A 49 -29.99 6.94 34.44
CA PRO A 49 -30.39 5.62 33.96
C PRO A 49 -31.46 4.97 34.87
N ARG A 50 -31.93 3.76 34.55
CA ARG A 50 -32.23 2.69 35.54
C ARG A 50 -32.64 1.38 34.89
N ARG A 51 -32.30 0.30 35.60
CA ARG A 51 -32.36 -1.12 35.19
C ARG A 51 -33.66 -1.83 35.62
N ARG A 52 -33.85 -3.02 35.02
CA ARG A 52 -34.60 -4.24 35.47
C ARG A 52 -36.14 -4.15 35.32
N ARG A 53 -36.91 -5.19 34.94
CA ARG A 53 -36.84 -6.66 35.17
C ARG A 53 -37.52 -7.50 34.06
N LEU A 54 -37.21 -8.80 34.10
CA LEU A 54 -37.75 -9.97 33.37
C LEU A 54 -39.28 -10.09 33.30
N HIS A 55 -39.79 -10.76 32.25
CA HIS A 55 -40.81 -11.83 32.32
C HIS A 55 -40.78 -12.77 31.09
N SER A 56 -41.32 -13.98 31.27
CA SER A 56 -41.14 -15.23 30.48
C SER A 56 -42.40 -15.71 29.73
N LYS A 57 -42.21 -16.73 28.85
CA LYS A 57 -43.17 -17.65 28.16
C LYS A 57 -43.74 -17.12 26.82
N SER A 58 -43.97 -17.89 25.74
CA SER A 58 -43.83 -19.32 25.38
C SER A 58 -44.10 -19.54 23.86
N LYS A 59 -43.47 -20.56 23.26
CA LYS A 59 -43.82 -21.44 22.10
C LYS A 59 -44.86 -21.01 21.04
N SER A 60 -44.50 -21.17 19.76
CA SER A 60 -45.22 -22.02 18.77
C SER A 60 -44.28 -22.53 17.66
N ARG A 61 -44.58 -23.72 17.12
CA ARG A 61 -43.87 -24.47 16.06
C ARG A 61 -44.72 -24.46 14.77
N SER A 62 -44.07 -24.47 13.60
CA SER A 62 -44.31 -25.33 12.42
C SER A 62 -43.37 -24.83 11.31
N GLY A 63 -42.40 -25.61 10.81
CA GLY A 63 -42.54 -26.73 9.87
C GLY A 63 -42.20 -26.19 8.46
N GLY A 64 -41.36 -26.74 7.60
CA GLY A 64 -40.53 -27.93 7.51
C GLY A 64 -39.89 -27.89 6.09
N GLY A 65 -38.79 -28.62 5.86
CA GLY A 65 -38.21 -28.76 4.51
C GLY A 65 -36.71 -29.03 4.55
N GLY A 66 -36.34 -30.30 4.59
CA GLY A 66 -34.95 -30.76 4.58
C GLY A 66 -34.36 -30.94 3.18
N GLY A 67 -33.03 -31.00 3.15
CA GLY A 67 -32.18 -31.41 2.04
C GLY A 67 -30.77 -31.63 2.58
N ASP A 68 -30.38 -32.90 2.67
CA ASP A 68 -29.15 -33.42 3.28
C ASP A 68 -27.89 -33.31 2.38
N PRO A 69 -26.69 -33.62 2.91
CA PRO A 69 -25.42 -33.04 2.47
C PRO A 69 -24.56 -33.99 1.62
N SER A 70 -23.66 -33.42 0.82
CA SER A 70 -22.44 -34.12 0.40
C SER A 70 -21.27 -33.16 0.25
N SER A 71 -20.26 -33.45 1.05
CA SER A 71 -18.97 -32.82 1.27
C SER A 71 -18.01 -32.87 0.07
N SER A 72 -17.32 -31.76 -0.20
CA SER A 72 -15.86 -31.79 -0.42
C SER A 72 -15.27 -30.42 -0.10
N SER A 73 -14.81 -30.30 1.14
CA SER A 73 -14.03 -29.21 1.70
C SER A 73 -12.57 -29.29 1.22
N SER A 74 -12.07 -28.18 0.66
CA SER A 74 -10.65 -27.82 0.76
C SER A 74 -10.53 -26.34 1.16
N SER A 75 -10.92 -26.10 2.40
CA SER A 75 -10.40 -25.14 3.38
C SER A 75 -9.30 -24.19 2.89
N SER A 76 -9.66 -22.96 2.53
CA SER A 76 -8.68 -21.85 2.38
C SER A 76 -9.22 -20.48 2.79
N SER A 77 -10.42 -20.40 3.36
CA SER A 77 -11.11 -19.12 3.61
C SER A 77 -10.84 -18.47 4.98
N SER A 78 -9.98 -19.05 5.84
CA SER A 78 -9.79 -18.59 7.23
C SER A 78 -8.37 -18.16 7.61
N LEU A 79 -7.56 -17.69 6.65
CA LEU A 79 -6.37 -16.85 6.95
C LEU A 79 -6.68 -15.35 6.79
N ARG A 80 -7.97 -14.98 6.67
CA ARG A 80 -8.37 -13.59 6.48
C ARG A 80 -8.15 -12.80 7.77
N ALA A 81 -7.12 -11.96 7.73
CA ALA A 81 -6.76 -10.90 8.68
C ALA A 81 -5.88 -11.31 9.88
N LEU A 82 -4.78 -12.03 9.64
CA LEU A 82 -3.67 -11.98 10.59
C LEU A 82 -3.02 -10.57 10.54
N PRO A 83 -2.71 -9.98 11.71
CA PRO A 83 -1.99 -8.71 11.77
C PRO A 83 -0.65 -8.83 11.06
N GLN A 84 -0.33 -7.86 10.21
CA GLN A 84 0.94 -7.83 9.50
C GLN A 84 1.89 -6.86 10.21
N LEU A 85 3.01 -7.38 10.70
CA LEU A 85 4.07 -6.59 11.32
C LEU A 85 4.83 -5.83 10.23
N VAL A 86 4.79 -4.50 10.27
CA VAL A 86 5.66 -3.64 9.46
C VAL A 86 6.80 -3.17 10.34
N VAL A 87 8.03 -3.50 9.93
CA VAL A 87 9.26 -3.22 10.68
C VAL A 87 9.97 -1.96 10.17
N GLU A 88 9.55 -1.44 9.02
CA GLU A 88 10.14 -0.25 8.41
C GLU A 88 9.71 1.01 9.19
N PRO A 89 10.64 1.87 9.63
CA PRO A 89 10.30 3.16 10.22
C PRO A 89 9.65 4.05 9.15
N THR A 90 8.33 4.20 9.17
CA THR A 90 7.60 5.02 8.18
C THR A 90 7.91 6.51 8.27
N GLU A 91 8.37 6.98 9.43
CA GLU A 91 8.63 8.40 9.72
C GLU A 91 10.12 8.79 9.59
N ALA A 92 11.03 7.83 9.44
CA ALA A 92 12.44 8.15 9.31
C ALA A 92 12.73 8.73 7.92
N ARG A 93 13.21 9.98 7.87
CA ARG A 93 13.55 10.70 6.64
C ARG A 93 15.00 11.16 6.65
N SER A 94 15.63 11.16 5.47
CA SER A 94 16.96 11.70 5.19
C SER A 94 16.87 12.68 4.02
N ASN A 95 17.82 13.62 3.95
CA ASN A 95 17.91 14.63 2.89
C ASN A 95 19.25 14.56 2.12
N SER A 96 19.99 13.45 2.26
CA SER A 96 21.28 13.28 1.59
C SER A 96 21.13 13.04 0.08
N PHE A 97 21.86 13.80 -0.74
CA PHE A 97 22.00 13.53 -2.18
C PHE A 97 23.24 12.66 -2.43
N VAL A 98 23.09 11.34 -2.32
CA VAL A 98 24.19 10.38 -2.52
C VAL A 98 23.68 9.14 -3.23
N GLY A 99 24.51 8.55 -4.08
CA GLY A 99 24.22 7.32 -4.81
C GLY A 99 24.74 7.35 -6.25
N THR A 100 24.52 6.25 -6.96
CA THR A 100 24.85 6.15 -8.39
C THR A 100 23.70 6.75 -9.20
N HIS A 101 24.00 7.73 -10.07
CA HIS A 101 23.01 8.54 -10.80
C HIS A 101 21.88 7.73 -11.45
N GLU A 102 22.17 6.54 -12.01
CA GLU A 102 21.19 5.68 -12.68
C GLU A 102 20.18 5.01 -11.73
N TYR A 103 20.49 4.90 -10.44
CA TYR A 103 19.69 4.21 -9.43
C TYR A 103 18.99 5.17 -8.44
N LEU A 104 19.28 6.47 -8.53
CA LEU A 104 18.66 7.48 -7.67
C LEU A 104 17.15 7.55 -7.94
N ALA A 105 16.38 7.64 -6.87
CA ALA A 105 14.94 7.84 -6.94
C ALA A 105 14.60 9.30 -7.27
N PRO A 106 13.46 9.59 -7.93
CA PRO A 106 13.11 10.94 -8.36
C PRO A 106 13.06 11.94 -7.21
N GLU A 107 12.57 11.54 -6.04
CA GLU A 107 12.53 12.37 -4.84
C GLU A 107 13.93 12.77 -4.35
N ILE A 108 14.93 11.88 -4.46
CA ILE A 108 16.33 12.23 -4.15
C ILE A 108 16.84 13.22 -5.20
N VAL A 109 16.53 12.99 -6.49
CA VAL A 109 16.95 13.88 -7.58
C VAL A 109 16.38 15.30 -7.41
N ARG A 110 15.15 15.41 -6.92
CA ARG A 110 14.47 16.67 -6.60
C ARG A 110 14.97 17.33 -5.30
N GLY A 111 15.83 16.66 -4.53
CA GLY A 111 16.30 17.14 -3.23
C GLY A 111 15.24 17.07 -2.12
N GLU A 112 14.23 16.23 -2.28
CA GLU A 112 13.17 16.02 -1.30
C GLU A 112 13.62 15.04 -0.20
N GLY A 113 12.97 15.15 0.97
CA GLY A 113 13.21 14.22 2.07
C GLY A 113 12.74 12.81 1.73
N HIS A 114 13.63 11.83 1.80
CA HIS A 114 13.35 10.45 1.43
C HIS A 114 13.35 9.49 2.62
N GLY A 115 12.50 8.48 2.55
CA GLY A 115 12.46 7.35 3.50
C GLY A 115 12.85 6.05 2.81
N SER A 116 12.43 4.90 3.35
CA SER A 116 12.75 3.56 2.80
C SER A 116 12.19 3.28 1.39
N ALA A 117 11.26 4.11 0.90
CA ALA A 117 10.69 3.94 -0.44
C ALA A 117 11.73 4.05 -1.57
N VAL A 118 12.85 4.73 -1.36
CA VAL A 118 13.93 4.86 -2.35
C VAL A 118 14.59 3.52 -2.67
N ASP A 119 14.67 2.62 -1.69
CA ASP A 119 15.25 1.29 -1.88
C ASP A 119 14.37 0.44 -2.81
N TRP A 120 13.05 0.61 -2.74
CA TRP A 120 12.11 -0.05 -3.67
C TRP A 120 12.23 0.46 -5.10
N TRP A 121 12.49 1.76 -5.27
CA TRP A 121 12.82 2.31 -6.59
C TRP A 121 14.10 1.69 -7.14
N THR A 122 15.18 1.67 -6.33
CA THR A 122 16.46 1.08 -6.71
C THR A 122 16.33 -0.41 -7.07
N LEU A 123 15.50 -1.17 -6.33
CA LEU A 123 15.15 -2.56 -6.69
C LEU A 123 14.48 -2.65 -8.07
N GLY A 124 13.57 -1.73 -8.39
CA GLY A 124 12.94 -1.66 -9.70
C GLY A 124 13.94 -1.39 -10.84
N VAL A 125 14.88 -0.46 -10.63
CA VAL A 125 15.97 -0.17 -11.58
C VAL A 125 16.85 -1.40 -11.77
N PHE A 126 17.24 -2.05 -10.67
CA PHE A 126 18.08 -3.24 -10.70
C PHE A 126 17.40 -4.42 -11.40
N LEU A 127 16.10 -4.65 -11.15
CA LEU A 127 15.35 -5.70 -11.84
C LEU A 127 15.29 -5.45 -13.35
N TYR A 128 15.10 -4.20 -13.77
CA TYR A 128 15.13 -3.82 -15.18
C TYR A 128 16.50 -4.12 -15.79
N GLU A 129 17.58 -3.74 -15.10
CA GLU A 129 18.94 -4.00 -15.56
C GLU A 129 19.27 -5.49 -15.68
N LEU A 130 18.86 -6.32 -14.71
CA LEU A 130 19.05 -7.76 -14.79
C LEU A 130 18.37 -8.40 -16.01
N LEU A 131 17.23 -7.86 -16.44
CA LEU A 131 16.42 -8.40 -17.52
C LEU A 131 16.80 -7.84 -18.90
N TYR A 132 17.22 -6.57 -18.96
CA TYR A 132 17.52 -5.87 -20.21
C TYR A 132 19.00 -5.50 -20.41
N GLY A 133 19.86 -5.73 -19.42
CA GLY A 133 21.29 -5.44 -19.46
C GLY A 133 21.65 -3.95 -19.42
N ARG A 134 20.69 -3.07 -19.15
CA ARG A 134 20.85 -1.62 -19.04
C ARG A 134 19.83 -1.03 -18.09
N THR A 135 20.10 0.14 -17.50
CA THR A 135 19.13 0.84 -16.64
C THR A 135 18.06 1.57 -17.49
N PRO A 136 16.84 1.79 -16.95
CA PRO A 136 15.70 2.28 -17.75
C PRO A 136 15.77 3.77 -18.12
N PHE A 137 16.57 4.57 -17.39
CA PHE A 137 16.62 6.03 -17.53
C PHE A 137 18.01 6.57 -17.87
N LYS A 138 18.97 5.70 -18.25
CA LYS A 138 20.32 6.11 -18.64
C LYS A 138 20.27 7.12 -19.80
N GLY A 139 20.82 8.30 -19.60
CA GLY A 139 21.01 9.32 -20.63
C GLY A 139 22.20 8.98 -21.54
N MET A 140 22.16 9.45 -22.78
CA MET A 140 23.23 9.22 -23.77
C MET A 140 24.41 10.19 -23.57
N THR A 141 24.11 11.40 -23.11
CA THR A 141 25.03 12.55 -22.99
C THR A 141 25.63 12.68 -21.60
N GLY A 142 25.29 11.78 -20.67
CA GLY A 142 25.89 11.69 -19.34
C GLY A 142 24.90 11.72 -18.18
N ASN A 143 25.41 12.09 -17.01
CA ASN A 143 24.69 11.99 -15.74
C ASN A 143 23.54 13.00 -15.63
N GLU A 144 23.71 14.22 -16.15
CA GLU A 144 22.66 15.25 -16.09
C GLU A 144 21.40 14.85 -16.88
N GLU A 145 21.60 14.29 -18.09
CA GLU A 145 20.50 13.74 -18.89
C GLU A 145 19.86 12.54 -18.16
N THR A 146 20.66 11.68 -17.53
CA THR A 146 20.16 10.56 -16.73
C THR A 146 19.25 11.03 -15.60
N LEU A 147 19.67 12.03 -14.82
CA LEU A 147 18.88 12.60 -13.73
C LEU A 147 17.58 13.23 -14.27
N THR A 148 17.66 13.95 -15.39
CA THR A 148 16.49 14.51 -16.07
C THR A 148 15.50 13.41 -16.47
N ASN A 149 16.00 12.32 -17.08
CA ASN A 149 15.18 11.17 -17.48
C ASN A 149 14.55 10.46 -16.26
N VAL A 150 15.29 10.34 -15.16
CA VAL A 150 14.78 9.79 -13.89
C VAL A 150 13.56 10.58 -13.41
N VAL A 151 13.51 11.90 -13.57
CA VAL A 151 12.37 12.71 -13.13
C VAL A 151 11.25 12.76 -14.18
N MET A 152 11.60 12.96 -15.45
CA MET A 152 10.65 13.36 -16.50
C MET A 152 10.21 12.20 -17.40
N GLN A 153 11.07 11.21 -17.65
CA GLN A 153 10.80 10.17 -18.62
C GLN A 153 9.91 9.07 -18.02
N SER A 154 8.89 8.65 -18.76
CA SER A 154 8.08 7.48 -18.43
C SER A 154 8.83 6.18 -18.70
N LEU A 155 8.57 5.16 -17.88
CA LEU A 155 9.17 3.84 -18.04
C LEU A 155 8.78 3.22 -19.38
N ARG A 156 9.78 2.82 -20.18
CA ARG A 156 9.59 2.11 -21.45
C ARG A 156 10.27 0.75 -21.41
N PHE A 157 9.62 -0.22 -22.02
CA PHE A 157 10.15 -1.57 -22.20
C PHE A 157 10.48 -1.77 -23.68
N PRO A 158 11.70 -2.22 -24.03
CA PRO A 158 12.02 -2.57 -25.40
C PRO A 158 11.23 -3.83 -25.83
N GLU A 159 11.14 -4.06 -27.14
CA GLU A 159 10.46 -5.24 -27.70
C GLU A 159 11.27 -6.54 -27.50
N SER A 160 12.59 -6.41 -27.31
CA SER A 160 13.51 -7.52 -27.09
C SER A 160 14.54 -7.19 -26.00
N PRO A 161 14.92 -8.15 -25.13
CA PRO A 161 14.32 -9.48 -24.97
C PRO A 161 12.87 -9.44 -24.48
N ILE A 162 12.08 -10.45 -24.83
CA ILE A 162 10.71 -10.59 -24.34
C ILE A 162 10.76 -11.01 -22.87
N VAL A 163 10.19 -10.16 -22.02
CA VAL A 163 10.08 -10.37 -20.58
C VAL A 163 8.61 -10.64 -20.20
N SER A 164 8.39 -11.48 -19.20
CA SER A 164 7.03 -11.83 -18.74
C SER A 164 6.21 -10.60 -18.35
N LEU A 165 4.89 -10.68 -18.57
CA LEU A 165 3.98 -9.60 -18.19
C LEU A 165 4.03 -9.31 -16.70
N GLN A 166 4.19 -10.32 -15.86
CA GLN A 166 4.29 -10.17 -14.40
C GLN A 166 5.56 -9.43 -13.99
N ALA A 167 6.68 -9.63 -14.69
CA ALA A 167 7.91 -8.89 -14.39
C ALA A 167 7.80 -7.43 -14.82
N ARG A 168 7.20 -7.16 -15.99
CA ARG A 168 6.91 -5.79 -16.44
C ARG A 168 5.96 -5.07 -15.49
N ASP A 169 4.94 -5.76 -15.00
CA ASP A 169 4.00 -5.26 -14.02
C ASP A 169 4.71 -4.89 -12.70
N LEU A 170 5.53 -5.81 -12.15
CA LEU A 170 6.33 -5.55 -10.96
C LEU A 170 7.22 -4.31 -11.13
N MET A 171 7.95 -4.21 -12.24
CA MET A 171 8.81 -3.06 -12.52
C MET A 171 8.01 -1.76 -12.63
N ARG A 172 6.81 -1.77 -13.24
CA ARG A 172 5.95 -0.57 -13.30
C ARG A 172 5.51 -0.12 -11.90
N SER A 173 5.15 -1.06 -11.02
CA SER A 173 4.72 -0.74 -9.66
C SER A 173 5.86 -0.28 -8.75
N LEU A 174 7.10 -0.73 -8.99
CA LEU A 174 8.30 -0.29 -8.26
C LEU A 174 8.84 1.06 -8.78
N LEU A 175 8.71 1.33 -10.08
CA LEU A 175 9.23 2.55 -10.73
C LEU A 175 8.17 3.65 -10.87
N VAL A 176 7.25 3.72 -9.89
CA VAL A 176 6.34 4.87 -9.73
C VAL A 176 7.13 6.05 -9.19
N LYS A 177 7.00 7.21 -9.85
CA LYS A 177 7.77 8.42 -9.51
C LYS A 177 7.43 8.90 -8.11
N GLU A 178 6.14 9.00 -7.80
CA GLU A 178 5.64 9.40 -6.49
C GLU A 178 5.81 8.26 -5.46
N PRO A 179 6.54 8.48 -4.35
CA PRO A 179 6.84 7.43 -3.37
C PRO A 179 5.60 6.77 -2.74
N GLU A 180 4.53 7.53 -2.55
CA GLU A 180 3.29 7.08 -1.90
C GLU A 180 2.52 6.06 -2.74
N GLY A 181 2.67 6.14 -4.07
CA GLY A 181 2.07 5.19 -5.01
C GLY A 181 2.97 3.99 -5.33
N ARG A 182 4.18 3.94 -4.75
CA ARG A 182 5.18 2.91 -5.05
C ARG A 182 4.89 1.63 -4.29
N LEU A 183 5.05 0.49 -4.96
CA LEU A 183 4.90 -0.82 -4.34
C LEU A 183 5.94 -1.01 -3.22
N GLY A 184 5.49 -1.48 -2.05
CA GLY A 184 6.35 -1.65 -0.88
C GLY A 184 6.30 -0.48 0.10
N THR A 185 5.59 0.61 -0.21
CA THR A 185 5.45 1.75 0.70
C THR A 185 4.52 1.46 1.88
N VAL A 186 3.45 0.67 1.70
CA VAL A 186 2.43 0.49 2.76
C VAL A 186 2.78 -0.63 3.74
N THR A 187 3.11 -1.83 3.25
CA THR A 187 3.50 -2.97 4.09
C THR A 187 4.91 -3.50 3.82
N GLY A 188 5.78 -2.69 3.21
CA GLY A 188 7.18 -3.03 2.99
C GLY A 188 7.37 -4.20 2.02
N ALA A 189 8.40 -4.99 2.28
CA ALA A 189 8.78 -6.14 1.46
C ALA A 189 7.65 -7.15 1.23
N ALA A 190 6.68 -7.22 2.15
CA ALA A 190 5.62 -8.22 2.07
C ALA A 190 4.63 -7.98 0.91
N GLU A 191 4.47 -6.74 0.43
CA GLU A 191 3.68 -6.46 -0.80
C GLU A 191 4.38 -7.04 -2.01
N ILE A 192 5.67 -6.77 -2.09
CA ILE A 192 6.53 -7.22 -3.19
C ILE A 192 6.57 -8.75 -3.20
N LYS A 193 6.72 -9.40 -2.03
CA LYS A 193 6.73 -10.86 -1.90
C LYS A 193 5.41 -11.53 -2.34
N ARG A 194 4.28 -10.82 -2.25
CA ARG A 194 2.95 -11.31 -2.70
C ARG A 194 2.69 -11.06 -4.18
N HIS A 195 3.54 -10.30 -4.87
CA HIS A 195 3.34 -9.96 -6.28
C HIS A 195 3.32 -11.24 -7.15
N PRO A 196 2.44 -11.33 -8.18
CA PRO A 196 2.34 -12.50 -9.05
C PRO A 196 3.65 -12.93 -9.73
N PHE A 197 4.60 -12.00 -9.89
CA PHE A 197 5.95 -12.31 -10.38
C PHE A 197 6.68 -13.37 -9.53
N PHE A 198 6.45 -13.38 -8.22
CA PHE A 198 7.05 -14.32 -7.28
C PHE A 198 6.12 -15.50 -6.94
N HIS A 199 5.06 -15.72 -7.71
CA HIS A 199 4.15 -16.84 -7.49
C HIS A 199 4.91 -18.18 -7.59
N GLY A 200 4.69 -19.06 -6.62
CA GLY A 200 5.39 -20.35 -6.51
C GLY A 200 6.76 -20.28 -5.82
N LEU A 201 7.27 -19.09 -5.49
CA LEU A 201 8.52 -18.96 -4.73
C LEU A 201 8.28 -19.17 -3.23
N ASN A 202 8.97 -20.15 -2.65
CA ASN A 202 8.99 -20.32 -1.20
C ASN A 202 10.09 -19.46 -0.57
N TRP A 203 9.70 -18.29 -0.06
CA TRP A 203 10.59 -17.33 0.60
C TRP A 203 11.34 -17.89 1.82
N ALA A 204 10.78 -18.88 2.53
CA ALA A 204 11.45 -19.48 3.68
C ALA A 204 12.62 -20.40 3.27
N LEU A 205 12.55 -20.98 2.07
CA LEU A 205 13.54 -21.92 1.56
C LEU A 205 14.49 -21.30 0.52
N ILE A 206 14.40 -19.99 0.27
CA ILE A 206 15.13 -19.34 -0.82
C ILE A 206 16.65 -19.52 -0.73
N ARG A 207 17.20 -19.59 0.50
CA ARG A 207 18.64 -19.80 0.75
C ARG A 207 19.10 -21.24 0.46
N SER A 208 18.17 -22.19 0.43
CA SER A 208 18.43 -23.61 0.17
C SER A 208 18.10 -24.00 -1.27
N ALA A 209 17.51 -23.08 -2.05
CA ALA A 209 17.25 -23.31 -3.47
C ALA A 209 18.55 -23.41 -4.25
N LYS A 210 18.61 -24.32 -5.24
CA LYS A 210 19.75 -24.41 -6.15
C LYS A 210 19.88 -23.08 -6.93
N PRO A 211 21.03 -22.40 -6.88
CA PRO A 211 21.20 -21.15 -7.60
C PRO A 211 21.19 -21.38 -9.12
N PRO A 212 20.78 -20.40 -9.94
CA PRO A 212 20.78 -20.53 -11.39
C PRO A 212 22.17 -20.76 -12.01
N ARG A 213 23.22 -20.21 -11.37
CA ARG A 213 24.62 -20.39 -11.76
C ARG A 213 25.46 -20.62 -10.51
N VAL A 214 26.37 -21.59 -10.59
CA VAL A 214 27.43 -21.82 -9.60
C VAL A 214 28.74 -21.40 -10.28
N PRO A 215 29.52 -20.48 -9.68
CA PRO A 215 30.79 -20.02 -10.24
C PRO A 215 31.80 -21.13 -10.47
#